data_AF-A0A933NM64-F1
#
_entry.id   AF-A0A933NM64-F1
#
_cell.length_a   1.000
_cell.length_b   1.000
_cell.length_c   1.000
_cell.angle_alpha   90.00
_cell.angle_beta   90.00
_cell.angle_gamma   90.00
#
_symmetry.space_group_name_H-M   'P 1'
#
loop_
_entity.id
_entity.type
_entity.pdbx_description
1 polymer ?
#
loop_
_entity_poly.entity_id
_entity_poly.type
_entity_poly.pdbx_seq_one_letter_code
_entity_poly.pdbx_strand_id
1 'polypeptide(L)'
;MSPSHLSRLSGALVLVGLLAWAGPASVAAATPDGVTSRSGGANGSPKSIRVMIDPGHGGRGEEPGATTGDNWDSQYAQFLRVVNYGGSARTAPGRRVEEHELALSLSRRLAALLELTRTDAGWTRFEEMLRRLGARGALPRVRIESRLTRTDDYRARQARKEPDPNRDFRLLDSPARLPAREGTPLHPGRVSRVIDWAPDLLLVLHLNDVDGRGQRGMNALFVPSPGDFEAIRAMALSKGVLPAELQRLARSWIARGRARGERASMIEAAWCYYTGFAPTPGGRTPDMTRPDGKVWNHITWAYRDAEPGRPTLTLAAPQEGPFWDRERGPFESRRRAGGPEGLGGDNLYAGQELLRHARLSLARAVTSTALPSDVFGRGPHSRVTTLTPLSRPLCAAWTLPLYVNSVTAYLELGYLSNARDRWLLMNRGDLYVEGLAAGIYSLAAGLELPGVPGIEPPVGKPVAFEHYRPHVAAARWKGSKPPIVERLGELGKKTEGGRRKGVVSSQ
;
A
#
# COMPACT_ATOMS: atom_id res chain seq x y z
N MET A 1 -8.16 57.45 -4.88
CA MET A 1 -9.53 57.42 -4.34
C MET A 1 -10.50 57.73 -5.47
N SER A 2 -11.25 56.71 -5.94
CA SER A 2 -12.48 56.73 -6.77
C SER A 2 -12.52 57.54 -8.09
N PRO A 3 -13.51 57.34 -9.00
CA PRO A 3 -13.28 56.58 -10.23
C PRO A 3 -13.81 57.28 -11.50
N SER A 4 -13.43 56.79 -12.68
CA SER A 4 -14.30 56.70 -13.89
C SER A 4 -13.46 56.38 -15.13
N HIS A 5 -13.85 55.35 -15.89
CA HIS A 5 -14.40 55.57 -17.24
C HIS A 5 -14.96 54.27 -17.83
N LEU A 6 -16.11 54.47 -18.46
CA LEU A 6 -17.04 53.50 -19.03
C LEU A 6 -16.64 53.06 -20.45
N SER A 7 -16.98 51.79 -20.72
CA SER A 7 -17.59 51.24 -21.94
C SER A 7 -16.86 51.37 -23.29
N ARG A 8 -16.71 50.22 -23.96
CA ARG A 8 -17.38 49.93 -25.24
C ARG A 8 -17.49 48.42 -25.50
N LEU A 9 -18.73 48.00 -25.75
CA LEU A 9 -19.14 46.70 -26.27
C LEU A 9 -18.78 46.56 -27.75
N SER A 10 -18.36 45.37 -28.18
CA SER A 10 -18.89 44.69 -29.38
C SER A 10 -18.60 43.20 -29.27
N GLY A 11 -19.60 42.38 -29.57
CA GLY A 11 -19.61 40.95 -29.26
C GLY A 11 -18.90 40.07 -30.27
N ALA A 12 -18.52 38.89 -29.80
CA ALA A 12 -18.39 37.69 -30.61
C ALA A 12 -18.88 36.51 -29.77
N LEU A 13 -20.01 35.94 -30.19
CA LEU A 13 -20.51 34.63 -29.79
C LEU A 13 -19.36 33.62 -29.85
N VAL A 14 -19.07 32.92 -28.76
CA VAL A 14 -18.34 31.64 -28.82
C VAL A 14 -19.12 30.61 -28.02
N LEU A 15 -19.53 29.58 -28.77
CA LEU A 15 -20.24 28.37 -28.37
C LEU A 15 -19.75 27.79 -27.03
N VAL A 16 -20.68 27.57 -26.11
CA VAL A 16 -20.50 26.70 -24.95
C VAL A 16 -20.63 25.25 -25.41
N GLY A 17 -19.49 24.59 -25.62
CA GLY A 17 -19.42 23.15 -25.86
C GLY A 17 -19.39 22.37 -24.54
N LEU A 18 -20.55 21.94 -24.07
CA LEU A 18 -20.71 20.86 -23.09
C LEU A 18 -20.30 19.54 -23.76
N LEU A 19 -19.09 19.05 -23.50
CA LEU A 19 -18.72 17.66 -23.81
C LEU A 19 -18.95 16.81 -22.56
N ALA A 20 -20.15 16.22 -22.55
CA ALA A 20 -20.53 15.13 -21.66
C ALA A 20 -19.58 13.94 -21.87
N TRP A 21 -19.04 13.44 -20.76
CA TRP A 21 -18.27 12.22 -20.70
C TRP A 21 -19.22 11.03 -20.90
N ALA A 22 -19.24 10.46 -22.11
CA ALA A 22 -19.95 9.22 -22.40
C ALA A 22 -19.18 8.05 -21.77
N GLY A 23 -19.81 7.35 -20.82
CA GLY A 23 -19.30 6.10 -20.26
C GLY A 23 -19.22 5.00 -21.33
N PRO A 24 -18.42 3.95 -21.11
CA PRO A 24 -18.34 2.85 -22.04
C PRO A 24 -19.67 2.09 -22.10
N ALA A 25 -20.20 1.95 -23.31
CA ALA A 25 -21.37 1.17 -23.65
C ALA A 25 -21.21 -0.31 -23.25
N SER A 26 -22.32 -0.91 -22.81
CA SER A 26 -22.44 -2.33 -22.53
C SER A 26 -22.06 -3.17 -23.75
N VAL A 27 -21.08 -4.06 -23.60
CA VAL A 27 -20.79 -5.08 -24.60
C VAL A 27 -21.61 -6.31 -24.25
N ALA A 28 -22.60 -6.61 -25.10
CA ALA A 28 -23.41 -7.81 -25.04
C ALA A 28 -22.53 -9.06 -25.24
N ALA A 29 -22.90 -10.13 -24.54
CA ALA A 29 -22.26 -11.43 -24.63
C ALA A 29 -22.43 -12.02 -26.04
N ALA A 30 -21.31 -12.21 -26.74
CA ALA A 30 -21.24 -13.04 -27.93
C ALA A 30 -20.64 -14.39 -27.53
N THR A 31 -21.43 -15.45 -27.64
CA THR A 31 -20.98 -16.84 -27.61
C THR A 31 -20.23 -17.16 -28.91
N PRO A 32 -19.03 -17.75 -28.86
CA PRO A 32 -18.44 -18.36 -30.04
C PRO A 32 -18.54 -19.88 -29.94
N ASP A 33 -19.46 -20.45 -30.73
CA ASP A 33 -19.33 -21.84 -31.17
C ASP A 33 -18.25 -21.92 -32.25
N GLY A 34 -17.33 -22.87 -32.04
CA GLY A 34 -16.61 -23.59 -33.08
C GLY A 34 -15.45 -22.87 -33.79
N VAL A 35 -14.23 -23.05 -33.29
CA VAL A 35 -13.06 -23.31 -34.16
C VAL A 35 -12.11 -24.30 -33.49
N THR A 36 -11.73 -25.28 -34.31
CA THR A 36 -10.90 -26.46 -34.11
C THR A 36 -9.49 -26.21 -33.57
N SER A 37 -9.06 -27.15 -32.74
CA SER A 37 -7.72 -27.38 -32.21
C SER A 37 -6.62 -27.43 -33.28
N ARG A 38 -5.49 -26.75 -33.01
CA ARG A 38 -4.16 -27.29 -33.33
C ARG A 38 -3.21 -27.11 -32.14
N SER A 39 -2.70 -28.26 -31.73
CA SER A 39 -1.79 -28.57 -30.64
C SER A 39 -0.34 -28.15 -30.91
N GLY A 40 0.40 -27.80 -29.85
CA GLY A 40 1.86 -27.69 -29.89
C GLY A 40 2.52 -27.24 -28.59
N GLY A 41 2.56 -28.11 -27.57
CA GLY A 41 3.71 -28.26 -26.65
C GLY A 41 3.92 -27.26 -25.50
N ALA A 42 3.35 -27.55 -24.32
CA ALA A 42 4.03 -27.62 -23.01
C ALA A 42 2.98 -28.00 -21.95
N ASN A 43 2.95 -29.29 -21.57
CA ASN A 43 1.99 -29.84 -20.63
C ASN A 43 2.36 -29.44 -19.19
N GLY A 44 1.90 -28.26 -18.79
CA GLY A 44 1.90 -27.77 -17.42
C GLY A 44 0.82 -26.69 -17.31
N SER A 45 -0.02 -26.73 -16.28
CA SER A 45 -0.97 -25.65 -16.02
C SER A 45 -0.21 -24.31 -15.97
N PRO A 46 -0.70 -23.23 -16.61
CA PRO A 46 -0.02 -21.93 -16.59
C PRO A 46 0.36 -21.54 -15.16
N LYS A 47 1.59 -21.05 -14.95
CA LYS A 47 2.02 -20.57 -13.63
C LYS A 47 1.00 -19.53 -13.17
N SER A 48 0.47 -19.68 -11.96
CA SER A 48 -0.49 -18.73 -11.41
C SER A 48 0.07 -18.04 -10.18
N ILE A 49 -0.14 -16.74 -10.09
CA ILE A 49 0.20 -15.93 -8.91
C ILE A 49 -0.98 -15.05 -8.51
N ARG A 50 -1.06 -14.75 -7.20
CA ARG A 50 -2.04 -13.83 -6.61
C ARG A 50 -1.39 -12.50 -6.27
N VAL A 51 -1.91 -11.42 -6.82
CA VAL A 51 -1.40 -10.05 -6.62
C VAL A 51 -2.45 -9.18 -5.95
N MET A 52 -2.16 -8.69 -4.75
CA MET A 52 -3.02 -7.69 -4.10
C MET A 52 -2.43 -6.32 -4.41
N ILE A 53 -3.24 -5.42 -4.92
CA ILE A 53 -2.86 -4.03 -5.16
C ILE A 53 -3.51 -3.21 -4.06
N ASP A 54 -2.69 -2.48 -3.30
CA ASP A 54 -3.09 -1.58 -2.24
C ASP A 54 -2.91 -0.13 -2.69
N PRO A 55 -3.98 0.54 -3.16
CA PRO A 55 -3.91 1.96 -3.45
C PRO A 55 -3.84 2.72 -2.12
N GLY A 56 -2.76 3.48 -1.92
CA GLY A 56 -2.51 4.23 -0.69
C GLY A 56 -3.68 5.11 -0.25
N HIS A 57 -3.84 5.28 1.06
CA HIS A 57 -4.85 6.17 1.67
C HIS A 57 -6.30 5.81 1.32
N GLY A 58 -7.17 6.81 1.16
CA GLY A 58 -8.58 6.66 0.78
C GLY A 58 -9.57 7.10 1.85
N GLY A 59 -9.12 7.28 3.09
CA GLY A 59 -9.93 7.80 4.19
C GLY A 59 -10.00 9.33 4.22
N ARG A 60 -10.99 9.85 4.95
CA ARG A 60 -11.13 11.25 5.36
C ARG A 60 -10.17 11.56 6.50
N GLY A 61 -9.40 12.64 6.40
CA GLY A 61 -8.55 13.11 7.49
C GLY A 61 -9.38 13.47 8.72
N GLU A 62 -9.20 12.73 9.80
CA GLU A 62 -9.91 12.90 11.07
C GLU A 62 -8.96 12.70 12.24
N GLU A 63 -9.06 13.58 13.22
CA GLU A 63 -8.28 13.51 14.45
C GLU A 63 -8.65 12.27 15.29
N PRO A 64 -7.68 11.71 16.04
CA PRO A 64 -7.91 10.57 16.89
C PRO A 64 -8.84 10.87 18.06
N GLY A 65 -9.68 9.90 18.40
CA GLY A 65 -10.55 9.92 19.58
C GLY A 65 -11.30 8.60 19.75
N ALA A 66 -12.38 8.59 20.53
CA ALA A 66 -13.18 7.38 20.77
C ALA A 66 -14.03 6.94 19.55
N THR A 67 -14.26 7.84 18.60
CA THR A 67 -15.21 7.63 17.47
C THR A 67 -14.64 7.96 16.10
N THR A 68 -13.43 8.50 16.02
CA THR A 68 -12.77 8.89 14.76
C THR A 68 -11.26 8.71 14.89
N GLY A 69 -10.56 8.63 13.75
CA GLY A 69 -9.11 8.41 13.72
C GLY A 69 -8.71 7.07 13.08
N ASP A 70 -7.43 6.73 13.22
CA ASP A 70 -6.77 5.51 12.77
C ASP A 70 -5.99 4.86 13.93
N ASN A 71 -5.55 3.62 13.73
CA ASN A 71 -4.91 2.80 14.77
C ASN A 71 -5.78 2.67 16.03
N TRP A 72 -6.88 1.92 15.93
CA TRP A 72 -7.69 1.61 17.10
C TRP A 72 -6.91 0.75 18.09
N ASP A 73 -6.84 1.19 19.34
CA ASP A 73 -6.26 0.43 20.42
C ASP A 73 -7.33 0.04 21.44
N SER A 74 -7.55 -1.28 21.59
CA SER A 74 -8.56 -1.82 22.50
C SER A 74 -8.22 -1.60 23.98
N GLN A 75 -6.95 -1.41 24.33
CA GLN A 75 -6.55 -1.12 25.71
C GLN A 75 -6.98 0.29 26.13
N TYR A 76 -6.86 1.25 25.22
CA TYR A 76 -7.25 2.64 25.47
C TYR A 76 -8.68 2.98 25.05
N ALA A 77 -9.36 2.05 24.36
CA ALA A 77 -10.68 2.24 23.77
C ALA A 77 -10.79 3.52 22.92
N GLN A 78 -9.75 3.82 22.15
CA GLN A 78 -9.69 4.98 21.26
C GLN A 78 -8.74 4.74 20.09
N PHE A 79 -8.88 5.55 19.05
CA PHE A 79 -7.92 5.66 17.96
C PHE A 79 -6.71 6.46 18.42
N LEU A 80 -5.51 6.05 18.02
CA LEU A 80 -4.24 6.64 18.47
C LEU A 80 -3.63 7.62 17.46
N ARG A 81 -4.07 7.58 16.20
CA ARG A 81 -3.50 8.38 15.10
C ARG A 81 -4.57 9.09 14.30
N VAL A 82 -4.17 10.18 13.65
CA VAL A 82 -4.98 10.83 12.60
C VAL A 82 -5.11 9.88 11.41
N VAL A 83 -6.27 9.86 10.76
CA VAL A 83 -6.41 9.16 9.47
C VAL A 83 -5.53 9.84 8.44
N ASN A 84 -4.54 9.11 7.93
CA ASN A 84 -3.62 9.65 6.94
C ASN A 84 -4.30 9.80 5.57
N TYR A 85 -4.67 11.04 5.25
CA TYR A 85 -5.36 11.42 4.01
C TYR A 85 -4.49 11.32 2.74
N GLY A 86 -3.17 11.30 2.90
CA GLY A 86 -2.20 11.37 1.81
C GLY A 86 -1.92 12.80 1.33
N GLY A 87 -0.97 12.90 0.41
CA GLY A 87 -0.50 14.14 -0.16
C GLY A 87 -1.46 14.78 -1.15
N SER A 88 -1.24 16.06 -1.45
CA SER A 88 -2.00 16.76 -2.48
C SER A 88 -1.27 17.94 -3.09
N ALA A 89 -1.50 18.17 -4.39
CA ALA A 89 -0.89 19.26 -5.12
C ALA A 89 -1.92 20.07 -5.90
N ARG A 90 -1.76 21.40 -5.90
CA ARG A 90 -2.57 22.29 -6.74
C ARG A 90 -2.07 22.20 -8.19
N THR A 91 -2.98 21.97 -9.13
CA THR A 91 -2.63 21.88 -10.56
C THR A 91 -3.05 23.11 -11.35
N ALA A 92 -4.07 23.84 -10.88
CA ALA A 92 -4.57 25.09 -11.45
C ALA A 92 -5.35 25.86 -10.38
N PRO A 93 -5.73 27.15 -10.59
CA PRO A 93 -6.68 27.82 -9.71
C PRO A 93 -7.94 26.98 -9.53
N GLY A 94 -8.29 26.68 -8.26
CA GLY A 94 -9.44 25.85 -7.91
C GLY A 94 -9.30 24.34 -8.13
N ARG A 95 -8.20 23.83 -8.72
CA ARG A 95 -8.01 22.40 -8.98
C ARG A 95 -6.87 21.80 -8.17
N ARG A 96 -7.16 20.69 -7.48
CA ARG A 96 -6.21 19.90 -6.69
C ARG A 96 -6.21 18.46 -7.21
N VAL A 97 -5.03 17.85 -7.21
CA VAL A 97 -4.84 16.41 -7.33
C VAL A 97 -4.46 15.88 -5.97
N GLU A 98 -5.06 14.75 -5.61
CA GLU A 98 -4.84 14.10 -4.34
C GLU A 98 -4.30 12.69 -4.57
N GLU A 99 -3.41 12.29 -3.68
CA GLU A 99 -2.70 11.01 -3.78
C GLU A 99 -3.68 9.84 -3.84
N HIS A 100 -4.67 9.80 -2.94
CA HIS A 100 -5.59 8.68 -2.84
C HIS A 100 -6.43 8.47 -4.11
N GLU A 101 -6.80 9.53 -4.82
CA GLU A 101 -7.56 9.44 -6.08
C GLU A 101 -6.67 8.93 -7.21
N LEU A 102 -5.46 9.47 -7.33
CA LEU A 102 -4.55 9.12 -8.41
C LEU A 102 -3.99 7.69 -8.22
N ALA A 103 -3.62 7.31 -6.99
CA ALA A 103 -3.20 5.96 -6.65
C ALA A 103 -4.31 4.93 -6.97
N LEU A 104 -5.57 5.22 -6.60
CA LEU A 104 -6.71 4.36 -6.94
C LEU A 104 -6.92 4.25 -8.45
N SER A 105 -6.82 5.37 -9.18
CA SER A 105 -6.99 5.40 -10.64
C SER A 105 -5.95 4.53 -11.35
N LEU A 106 -4.67 4.63 -10.96
CA LEU A 106 -3.60 3.81 -11.52
C LEU A 106 -3.79 2.33 -11.15
N SER A 107 -4.14 2.05 -9.90
CA SER A 107 -4.37 0.69 -9.39
C SER A 107 -5.50 -0.03 -10.12
N ARG A 108 -6.62 0.65 -10.38
CA ARG A 108 -7.75 0.10 -11.15
C ARG A 108 -7.35 -0.26 -12.58
N ARG A 109 -6.60 0.62 -13.25
CA ARG A 109 -6.08 0.36 -14.61
C ARG A 109 -5.12 -0.83 -14.62
N LEU A 110 -4.25 -0.93 -13.62
CA LEU A 110 -3.34 -2.06 -13.46
C LEU A 110 -4.09 -3.37 -13.25
N ALA A 111 -5.08 -3.41 -12.35
CA ALA A 111 -5.90 -4.59 -12.13
C ALA A 111 -6.60 -5.05 -13.43
N ALA A 112 -7.16 -4.12 -14.20
CA ALA A 112 -7.78 -4.42 -15.49
C ALA A 112 -6.78 -5.00 -16.51
N LEU A 113 -5.55 -4.50 -16.52
CA LEU A 113 -4.49 -4.99 -17.40
C LEU A 113 -4.01 -6.38 -17.00
N LEU A 114 -3.88 -6.66 -15.69
CA LEU A 114 -3.53 -7.99 -15.18
C LEU A 114 -4.64 -9.02 -15.43
N GLU A 115 -5.91 -8.61 -15.40
CA GLU A 115 -7.06 -9.49 -15.68
C GLU A 115 -7.02 -10.07 -17.11
N LEU A 116 -6.39 -9.37 -18.07
CA LEU A 116 -6.18 -9.88 -19.42
C LEU A 116 -5.46 -11.25 -19.42
N THR A 117 -4.59 -11.50 -18.44
CA THR A 117 -3.80 -12.73 -18.38
C THR A 117 -4.63 -14.01 -18.14
N ARG A 118 -5.91 -13.87 -17.76
CA ARG A 118 -6.76 -14.99 -17.33
C ARG A 118 -7.46 -15.72 -18.46
N THR A 119 -7.62 -15.09 -19.61
CA THR A 119 -8.29 -15.66 -20.79
C THR A 119 -7.31 -15.79 -21.94
N ASP A 120 -7.62 -16.62 -22.93
CA ASP A 120 -6.73 -16.84 -24.08
C ASP A 120 -6.68 -15.57 -24.95
N ALA A 121 -7.84 -14.99 -25.24
CA ALA A 121 -7.95 -13.74 -25.98
C ALA A 121 -7.31 -12.54 -25.24
N GLY A 122 -7.47 -12.48 -23.92
CA GLY A 122 -6.81 -11.45 -23.11
C GLY A 122 -5.29 -11.66 -23.07
N TRP A 123 -4.82 -12.90 -22.99
CA TRP A 123 -3.40 -13.21 -23.01
C TRP A 123 -2.72 -12.71 -24.29
N THR A 124 -3.34 -12.87 -25.46
CA THR A 124 -2.82 -12.31 -26.71
C THR A 124 -2.59 -10.80 -26.62
N ARG A 125 -3.54 -10.05 -26.06
CA ARG A 125 -3.42 -8.60 -25.86
C ARG A 125 -2.34 -8.22 -24.84
N PHE A 126 -2.22 -9.01 -23.78
CA PHE A 126 -1.18 -8.81 -22.77
C PHE A 126 0.22 -9.09 -23.37
N GLU A 127 0.33 -10.16 -24.17
CA GLU A 127 1.56 -10.49 -24.88
C GLU A 127 1.95 -9.39 -25.86
N GLU A 128 1.01 -8.87 -26.66
CA GLU A 128 1.25 -7.72 -27.55
C GLU A 128 1.83 -6.52 -26.80
N MET A 129 1.31 -6.21 -25.61
CA MET A 129 1.88 -5.17 -24.76
C MET A 129 3.34 -5.49 -24.38
N LEU A 130 3.65 -6.70 -23.93
CA LEU A 130 5.03 -7.12 -23.63
C LEU A 130 5.93 -7.01 -24.86
N ARG A 131 5.43 -7.37 -26.06
CA ARG A 131 6.15 -7.25 -27.33
C ARG A 131 6.45 -5.80 -27.69
N ARG A 132 5.50 -4.87 -27.51
CA ARG A 132 5.75 -3.41 -27.67
C ARG A 132 6.81 -2.91 -26.70
N LEU A 133 6.83 -3.47 -25.48
CA LEU A 133 7.90 -3.26 -24.50
C LEU A 133 9.19 -4.04 -24.82
N GLY A 134 9.29 -4.66 -26.00
CA GLY A 134 10.51 -5.24 -26.55
C GLY A 134 10.82 -6.66 -26.13
N ALA A 135 9.86 -7.37 -25.53
CA ALA A 135 10.01 -8.77 -25.19
C ALA A 135 10.21 -9.64 -26.45
N ARG A 136 11.21 -10.53 -26.42
CA ARG A 136 11.57 -11.43 -27.54
C ARG A 136 11.44 -12.88 -27.12
N GLY A 137 11.41 -13.79 -28.10
CA GLY A 137 11.33 -15.24 -27.84
C GLY A 137 9.96 -15.70 -27.34
N ALA A 138 9.86 -16.95 -26.87
CA ALA A 138 8.62 -17.49 -26.33
C ALA A 138 8.33 -16.87 -24.95
N LEU A 139 7.08 -16.44 -24.73
CA LEU A 139 6.64 -15.88 -23.45
C LEU A 139 5.75 -16.90 -22.74
N PRO A 140 6.21 -17.53 -21.64
CA PRO A 140 5.40 -18.49 -20.92
C PRO A 140 4.16 -17.82 -20.36
N ARG A 141 3.01 -18.48 -20.49
CA ARG A 141 1.76 -17.94 -19.99
C ARG A 141 1.73 -17.96 -18.46
N VAL A 142 1.39 -16.81 -17.89
CA VAL A 142 1.17 -16.64 -16.45
C VAL A 142 -0.27 -16.18 -16.24
N ARG A 143 -1.00 -16.79 -15.29
CA ARG A 143 -2.32 -16.33 -14.85
C ARG A 143 -2.18 -15.51 -13.58
N ILE A 144 -2.43 -14.21 -13.68
CA ILE A 144 -2.32 -13.28 -12.56
C ILE A 144 -3.72 -12.99 -12.04
N GLU A 145 -4.08 -13.54 -10.88
CA GLU A 145 -5.29 -13.14 -10.17
C GLU A 145 -4.97 -11.85 -9.40
N SER A 146 -5.74 -10.78 -9.64
CA SER A 146 -5.53 -9.51 -8.94
C SER A 146 -6.76 -9.04 -8.17
N ARG A 147 -6.53 -8.39 -7.03
CA ARG A 147 -7.56 -7.71 -6.22
C ARG A 147 -7.07 -6.38 -5.70
N LEU A 148 -8.01 -5.47 -5.44
CA LEU A 148 -7.74 -4.18 -4.80
C LEU A 148 -8.13 -4.26 -3.31
N THR A 149 -7.32 -3.69 -2.42
CA THR A 149 -7.66 -3.59 -0.99
C THR A 149 -8.79 -2.59 -0.71
N ARG A 150 -8.99 -1.63 -1.63
CA ARG A 150 -10.13 -0.72 -1.69
C ARG A 150 -10.49 -0.45 -3.14
N THR A 151 -11.77 -0.41 -3.43
CA THR A 151 -12.27 -0.07 -4.76
C THR A 151 -12.70 1.38 -4.86
N ASP A 152 -12.95 2.08 -3.76
CA ASP A 152 -13.37 3.49 -3.72
C ASP A 152 -12.60 4.27 -2.64
N ASP A 153 -13.08 5.46 -2.29
CA ASP A 153 -12.59 6.33 -1.22
C ASP A 153 -13.76 6.96 -0.44
N TYR A 154 -13.42 7.73 0.60
CA TYR A 154 -14.39 8.40 1.47
C TYR A 154 -15.33 9.38 0.74
N ARG A 155 -15.02 9.77 -0.50
CA ARG A 155 -15.87 10.65 -1.31
C ARG A 155 -16.99 9.90 -2.00
N ALA A 156 -16.93 8.57 -2.06
CA ALA A 156 -18.02 7.76 -2.59
C ALA A 156 -19.32 8.05 -1.84
N ARG A 157 -20.44 8.10 -2.59
CA ARG A 157 -21.76 8.46 -2.06
C ARG A 157 -22.17 7.59 -0.86
N GLN A 158 -21.79 6.31 -0.87
CA GLN A 158 -22.09 5.39 0.22
C GLN A 158 -21.28 5.74 1.47
N ALA A 159 -19.96 5.87 1.35
CA ALA A 159 -19.08 6.22 2.47
C ALA A 159 -19.48 7.54 3.16
N ARG A 160 -19.89 8.56 2.39
CA ARG A 160 -20.33 9.85 2.94
C ARG A 160 -21.60 9.78 3.81
N LYS A 161 -22.37 8.69 3.70
CA LYS A 161 -23.61 8.48 4.47
C LYS A 161 -23.40 7.59 5.69
N GLU A 162 -22.24 6.92 5.77
CA GLU A 162 -21.91 6.10 6.92
C GLU A 162 -21.54 7.00 8.11
N PRO A 163 -21.95 6.65 9.34
CA PRO A 163 -21.50 7.34 10.55
C PRO A 163 -19.97 7.33 10.71
N ASP A 164 -19.33 6.27 10.25
CA ASP A 164 -17.88 6.12 10.17
C ASP A 164 -17.45 6.01 8.71
N PRO A 165 -17.14 7.15 8.05
CA PRO A 165 -16.76 7.17 6.64
C PRO A 165 -15.38 6.54 6.38
N ASN A 166 -14.64 6.21 7.44
CA ASN A 166 -13.28 5.69 7.37
C ASN A 166 -13.19 4.17 7.56
N ARG A 167 -14.27 3.52 8.04
CA ARG A 167 -14.31 2.09 8.37
C ARG A 167 -13.64 1.19 7.33
N ASP A 168 -13.99 1.38 6.06
CA ASP A 168 -13.52 0.49 4.98
C ASP A 168 -12.16 0.91 4.41
N PHE A 169 -11.61 2.05 4.82
CA PHE A 169 -10.36 2.63 4.27
C PHE A 169 -9.18 2.59 5.25
N ARG A 170 -9.44 2.35 6.55
CA ARG A 170 -8.39 2.21 7.56
C ARG A 170 -7.40 1.11 7.22
N LEU A 171 -6.14 1.35 7.59
CA LEU A 171 -5.08 0.38 7.36
C LEU A 171 -5.20 -0.81 8.32
N LEU A 172 -5.49 -0.52 9.59
CA LEU A 172 -5.60 -1.47 10.69
C LEU A 172 -7.06 -1.77 11.01
N ASP A 173 -7.29 -2.82 11.80
CA ASP A 173 -8.64 -3.17 12.23
C ASP A 173 -9.22 -2.11 13.16
N SER A 174 -10.54 -1.98 13.13
CA SER A 174 -11.25 -1.03 14.00
C SER A 174 -12.58 -1.62 14.45
N PRO A 175 -13.23 -1.10 15.50
CA PRO A 175 -14.51 -1.61 15.96
C PRO A 175 -15.56 -1.57 14.84
N ALA A 176 -16.35 -2.64 14.70
CA ALA A 176 -17.41 -2.73 13.69
C ALA A 176 -18.53 -1.69 13.88
N ARG A 177 -18.60 -1.11 15.08
CA ARG A 177 -19.50 0.00 15.43
C ARG A 177 -18.81 0.94 16.40
N LEU A 178 -19.10 2.23 16.26
CA LEU A 178 -18.59 3.30 17.12
C LEU A 178 -19.78 4.05 17.77
N PRO A 179 -19.65 4.51 19.04
CA PRO A 179 -18.54 4.24 19.96
C PRO A 179 -18.43 2.75 20.30
N ALA A 180 -17.20 2.28 20.50
CA ALA A 180 -16.96 0.88 20.85
C ALA A 180 -17.42 0.59 22.28
N ARG A 181 -17.81 -0.66 22.53
CA ARG A 181 -18.11 -1.20 23.85
C ARG A 181 -17.24 -2.44 24.05
N GLU A 182 -17.13 -2.88 25.29
CA GLU A 182 -16.46 -4.15 25.60
C GLU A 182 -17.06 -5.28 24.73
N GLY A 183 -16.18 -6.08 24.14
CA GLY A 183 -16.59 -7.15 23.21
C GLY A 183 -17.19 -6.66 21.89
N THR A 184 -17.03 -5.40 21.47
CA THR A 184 -17.40 -5.01 20.10
C THR A 184 -16.50 -5.76 19.09
N PRO A 185 -17.06 -6.45 18.08
CA PRO A 185 -16.26 -7.14 17.08
C PRO A 185 -15.39 -6.15 16.29
N LEU A 186 -14.25 -6.62 15.81
CA LEU A 186 -13.41 -5.86 14.90
C LEU A 186 -13.91 -6.00 13.46
N HIS A 187 -13.95 -4.88 12.74
CA HIS A 187 -14.04 -4.81 11.29
C HIS A 187 -12.61 -4.86 10.70
N PRO A 188 -12.34 -5.77 9.75
CA PRO A 188 -11.02 -5.92 9.15
C PRO A 188 -10.56 -4.69 8.35
N GLY A 189 -9.42 -4.13 8.73
CA GLY A 189 -8.70 -3.11 7.96
C GLY A 189 -8.00 -3.70 6.75
N ARG A 190 -7.35 -2.84 5.94
CA ARG A 190 -6.66 -3.25 4.71
C ARG A 190 -5.60 -4.33 4.96
N VAL A 191 -4.82 -4.25 6.04
CA VAL A 191 -3.79 -5.27 6.38
C VAL A 191 -4.42 -6.64 6.63
N SER A 192 -5.47 -6.72 7.43
CA SER A 192 -6.16 -7.99 7.70
C SER A 192 -6.80 -8.59 6.44
N ARG A 193 -7.36 -7.75 5.56
CA ARG A 193 -7.86 -8.20 4.24
C ARG A 193 -6.76 -8.75 3.34
N VAL A 194 -5.56 -8.17 3.38
CA VAL A 194 -4.38 -8.72 2.68
C VAL A 194 -4.01 -10.10 3.24
N ILE A 195 -3.93 -10.22 4.57
CA ILE A 195 -3.57 -11.49 5.24
C ILE A 195 -4.59 -12.58 4.92
N ASP A 196 -5.88 -12.25 4.99
CA ASP A 196 -6.96 -13.18 4.66
C ASP A 196 -6.88 -13.64 3.19
N TRP A 197 -6.69 -12.71 2.25
CA TRP A 197 -6.59 -13.10 0.84
C TRP A 197 -5.30 -13.86 0.52
N ALA A 198 -4.22 -13.67 1.29
CA ALA A 198 -2.95 -14.38 1.19
C ALA A 198 -2.25 -14.21 -0.19
N PRO A 199 -1.96 -12.99 -0.67
CA PRO A 199 -1.29 -12.82 -1.96
C PRO A 199 0.11 -13.43 -2.01
N ASP A 200 0.59 -13.78 -3.22
CA ASP A 200 2.01 -14.04 -3.47
C ASP A 200 2.81 -12.72 -3.46
N LEU A 201 2.24 -11.68 -4.09
CA LEU A 201 2.78 -10.32 -4.17
C LEU A 201 1.76 -9.29 -3.65
N LEU A 202 2.17 -8.46 -2.71
CA LEU A 202 1.47 -7.22 -2.35
C LEU A 202 2.17 -6.05 -3.04
N LEU A 203 1.44 -5.32 -3.89
CA LEU A 203 1.88 -4.06 -4.49
C LEU A 203 1.22 -2.89 -3.75
N VAL A 204 2.01 -2.07 -3.06
CA VAL A 204 1.51 -0.87 -2.38
C VAL A 204 1.88 0.36 -3.21
N LEU A 205 0.88 1.12 -3.63
CA LEU A 205 1.06 2.27 -4.52
C LEU A 205 0.78 3.59 -3.80
N HIS A 206 1.84 4.39 -3.65
CA HIS A 206 1.83 5.73 -3.09
C HIS A 206 2.47 6.74 -4.04
N LEU A 207 2.25 8.02 -3.73
CA LEU A 207 2.91 9.15 -4.38
C LEU A 207 3.51 10.05 -3.31
N ASN A 208 4.74 10.48 -3.51
CA ASN A 208 5.40 11.33 -2.53
C ASN A 208 4.78 12.72 -2.53
N ASP A 209 4.66 13.29 -1.33
CA ASP A 209 4.39 14.70 -1.14
C ASP A 209 5.32 15.23 -0.04
N VAL A 210 6.16 16.18 -0.43
CA VAL A 210 7.06 16.90 0.46
C VAL A 210 7.09 18.36 0.03
N ASP A 211 7.26 19.25 1.01
CA ASP A 211 7.26 20.71 0.85
C ASP A 211 8.43 21.27 0.01
N GLY A 212 9.22 20.43 -0.68
CA GLY A 212 10.28 20.82 -1.58
C GLY A 212 9.91 20.60 -3.05
N ARG A 213 9.54 21.67 -3.77
CA ARG A 213 9.19 21.63 -5.22
C ARG A 213 10.28 21.05 -6.14
N GLY A 214 11.51 20.93 -5.67
CA GLY A 214 12.66 20.41 -6.42
C GLY A 214 12.88 18.90 -6.31
N GLN A 215 12.30 18.22 -5.31
CA GLN A 215 12.44 16.77 -5.20
C GLN A 215 11.69 16.06 -6.33
N ARG A 216 12.22 14.94 -6.81
CA ARG A 216 11.68 14.15 -7.92
C ARG A 216 12.15 12.70 -7.82
N GLY A 217 11.41 11.81 -8.46
CA GLY A 217 11.82 10.42 -8.62
C GLY A 217 10.86 9.40 -8.05
N MET A 218 11.06 8.18 -8.54
CA MET A 218 10.43 6.95 -8.08
C MET A 218 11.28 6.34 -6.97
N ASN A 219 10.66 5.84 -5.89
CA ASN A 219 11.37 5.18 -4.80
C ASN A 219 10.69 3.85 -4.46
N ALA A 220 11.49 2.80 -4.33
CA ALA A 220 11.06 1.58 -3.66
C ALA A 220 11.30 1.73 -2.16
N LEU A 221 10.33 1.33 -1.36
CA LEU A 221 10.40 1.36 0.09
C LEU A 221 10.56 -0.05 0.64
N PHE A 222 11.39 -0.16 1.67
CA PHE A 222 11.62 -1.42 2.36
C PHE A 222 11.76 -1.20 3.87
N VAL A 223 11.55 -2.29 4.60
CA VAL A 223 11.70 -2.36 6.05
C VAL A 223 13.00 -3.13 6.35
N PRO A 224 13.80 -2.71 7.33
CA PRO A 224 14.99 -3.45 7.75
C PRO A 224 14.67 -4.91 8.11
N SER A 225 15.66 -5.79 8.01
CA SER A 225 15.52 -7.15 8.51
C SER A 225 15.43 -7.18 10.04
N PRO A 226 14.93 -8.27 10.64
CA PRO A 226 15.00 -8.47 12.09
C PRO A 226 16.43 -8.33 12.64
N GLY A 227 17.43 -8.85 11.92
CA GLY A 227 18.83 -8.71 12.29
C GLY A 227 19.32 -7.26 12.29
N ASP A 228 18.89 -6.47 11.29
CA ASP A 228 19.18 -5.04 11.26
C ASP A 228 18.53 -4.31 12.44
N PHE A 229 17.28 -4.64 12.77
CA PHE A 229 16.60 -4.07 13.94
C PHE A 229 17.28 -4.45 15.25
N GLU A 230 17.79 -5.67 15.40
CA GLU A 230 18.58 -6.08 16.59
C GLU A 230 19.90 -5.30 16.66
N ALA A 231 20.58 -5.08 15.54
CA ALA A 231 21.77 -4.22 15.50
C ALA A 231 21.45 -2.76 15.89
N ILE A 232 20.34 -2.21 15.41
CA ILE A 232 19.87 -0.86 15.78
C ILE A 232 19.54 -0.81 17.28
N ARG A 233 18.88 -1.85 17.80
CA ARG A 233 18.55 -1.99 19.22
C ARG A 233 19.79 -2.06 20.09
N ALA A 234 20.77 -2.89 19.74
CA ALA A 234 22.04 -3.01 20.45
C ALA A 234 22.81 -1.67 20.45
N MET A 235 22.82 -0.95 19.33
CA MET A 235 23.38 0.40 19.24
C MET A 235 22.64 1.38 20.17
N ALA A 236 21.30 1.36 20.18
CA ALA A 236 20.50 2.23 21.03
C ALA A 236 20.76 1.99 22.53
N LEU A 237 20.92 0.73 22.94
CA LEU A 237 21.20 0.34 24.32
C LEU A 237 22.65 0.66 24.74
N SER A 238 23.62 0.47 23.85
CA SER A 238 25.05 0.69 24.15
C SER A 238 25.54 2.14 23.96
N LYS A 239 24.72 3.01 23.35
CA LYS A 239 25.10 4.37 22.89
C LYS A 239 26.32 4.39 21.95
N GLY A 240 26.66 3.24 21.37
CA GLY A 240 27.84 3.06 20.53
C GLY A 240 27.79 3.83 19.21
N VAL A 241 28.92 3.81 18.51
CA VAL A 241 29.05 4.30 17.13
C VAL A 241 28.17 3.46 16.20
N LEU A 242 27.59 4.08 15.18
CA LEU A 242 26.82 3.38 14.15
C LEU A 242 27.72 2.35 13.45
N PRO A 243 27.45 1.03 13.58
CA PRO A 243 28.20 0.00 12.88
C PRO A 243 28.25 0.24 11.38
N ALA A 244 29.35 -0.15 10.72
CA ALA A 244 29.54 0.08 9.29
C ALA A 244 28.40 -0.51 8.43
N GLU A 245 27.88 -1.67 8.81
CA GLU A 245 26.72 -2.32 8.19
C GLU A 245 25.45 -1.45 8.22
N LEU A 246 25.23 -0.71 9.31
CA LEU A 246 24.08 0.19 9.47
C LEU A 246 24.29 1.55 8.79
N GLN A 247 25.51 1.94 8.43
CA GLN A 247 25.74 3.19 7.69
C GLN A 247 25.09 3.18 6.31
N ARG A 248 25.08 2.02 5.64
CA ARG A 248 24.39 1.87 4.35
C ARG A 248 22.88 2.03 4.51
N LEU A 249 22.32 1.45 5.57
CA LEU A 249 20.91 1.57 5.92
C LEU A 249 20.52 3.00 6.28
N ALA A 250 21.36 3.69 7.06
CA ALA A 250 21.16 5.08 7.47
C ALA A 250 21.02 6.03 6.28
N ARG A 251 21.88 5.89 5.26
CA ARG A 251 21.80 6.68 4.01
C ARG A 251 20.49 6.50 3.26
N SER A 252 19.82 5.36 3.45
CA SER A 252 18.50 5.08 2.87
C SER A 252 17.34 5.50 3.78
N TRP A 253 17.59 5.83 5.04
CA TRP A 253 16.56 6.07 6.02
C TRP A 253 15.73 7.32 5.71
N ILE A 254 14.40 7.19 5.82
CA ILE A 254 13.52 8.34 5.77
C ILE A 254 13.60 9.04 7.13
N ALA A 255 14.22 10.22 7.18
CA ALA A 255 14.15 11.09 8.34
C ALA A 255 12.72 11.65 8.46
N ARG A 256 11.89 11.00 9.25
CA ARG A 256 10.52 11.41 9.63
C ARG A 256 10.34 11.20 11.13
N GLY A 257 9.41 11.93 11.72
CA GLY A 257 9.07 11.80 13.14
C GLY A 257 9.64 12.93 14.00
N ARG A 258 9.80 12.65 15.30
CA ARG A 258 10.26 13.65 16.28
C ARG A 258 11.78 13.78 16.29
N ALA A 259 12.45 12.74 15.83
CA ALA A 259 13.88 12.67 15.63
C ALA A 259 14.38 13.69 14.60
N ARG A 260 15.42 14.45 14.96
CA ARG A 260 16.23 15.20 13.99
C ARG A 260 17.38 14.31 13.51
N GLY A 261 17.34 13.91 12.23
CA GLY A 261 18.40 13.15 11.56
C GLY A 261 18.16 11.63 11.46
N GLU A 262 18.91 10.98 10.58
CA GLU A 262 18.75 9.56 10.19
C GLU A 262 18.91 8.61 11.39
N ARG A 263 20.00 8.75 12.16
CA ARG A 263 20.27 7.90 13.34
C ARG A 263 19.15 7.96 14.38
N ALA A 264 18.65 9.16 14.69
CA ALA A 264 17.59 9.32 15.67
C ALA A 264 16.28 8.71 15.17
N SER A 265 16.00 8.82 13.86
CA SER A 265 14.83 8.20 13.23
C SER A 265 14.91 6.66 13.23
N MET A 266 16.11 6.10 13.06
CA MET A 266 16.36 4.66 13.20
C MET A 266 16.08 4.16 14.62
N ILE A 267 16.56 4.90 15.63
CA ILE A 267 16.32 4.57 17.04
C ILE A 267 14.83 4.66 17.36
N GLU A 268 14.14 5.73 16.95
CA GLU A 268 12.69 5.91 17.12
C GLU A 268 11.92 4.73 16.51
N ALA A 269 12.27 4.32 15.29
CA ALA A 269 11.64 3.17 14.64
C ALA A 269 11.90 1.83 15.34
N ALA A 270 13.11 1.60 15.86
CA ALA A 270 13.39 0.40 16.65
C ALA A 270 12.56 0.38 17.94
N TRP A 271 12.42 1.52 18.62
CA TRP A 271 11.54 1.66 19.77
C TRP A 271 10.09 1.31 19.41
N CYS A 272 9.52 1.88 18.33
CA CYS A 272 8.18 1.53 17.88
C CYS A 272 8.05 0.04 17.52
N TYR A 273 9.04 -0.53 16.82
CA TYR A 273 9.05 -1.94 16.41
C TYR A 273 9.07 -2.91 17.60
N TYR A 274 9.90 -2.67 18.62
CA TYR A 274 10.01 -3.58 19.77
C TYR A 274 8.98 -3.34 20.86
N THR A 275 8.53 -2.09 21.02
CA THR A 275 7.74 -1.70 22.20
C THR A 275 6.32 -1.28 21.87
N GLY A 276 6.06 -0.82 20.64
CA GLY A 276 4.83 -0.12 20.29
C GLY A 276 4.80 1.35 20.75
N PHE A 277 5.94 1.91 21.15
CA PHE A 277 6.07 3.30 21.60
C PHE A 277 7.30 3.95 20.99
N ALA A 278 7.16 5.21 20.57
CA ALA A 278 8.32 6.06 20.34
C ALA A 278 9.02 6.36 21.68
N PRO A 279 10.34 6.65 21.70
CA PRO A 279 11.01 7.03 22.92
C PRO A 279 10.72 8.49 23.31
N THR A 280 10.85 8.81 24.59
CA THR A 280 10.91 10.19 25.10
C THR A 280 12.12 10.95 24.53
N PRO A 281 12.08 12.30 24.54
CA PRO A 281 13.26 13.11 24.26
C PRO A 281 14.44 12.67 25.15
N GLY A 282 15.49 12.12 24.55
CA GLY A 282 16.62 11.52 25.25
C GLY A 282 16.77 9.99 25.08
N GLY A 283 15.78 9.32 24.48
CA GLY A 283 15.94 7.96 23.95
C GLY A 283 15.95 6.82 24.98
N ARG A 284 15.52 7.06 26.23
CA ARG A 284 15.70 6.11 27.36
C ARG A 284 14.44 5.36 27.79
N THR A 285 13.28 5.98 27.63
CA THR A 285 11.99 5.45 28.10
C THR A 285 10.93 5.63 27.02
N PRO A 286 9.88 4.79 27.00
CA PRO A 286 8.76 4.98 26.08
C PRO A 286 8.01 6.28 26.39
N ASP A 287 7.58 6.98 25.35
CA ASP A 287 6.68 8.12 25.47
C ASP A 287 5.23 7.64 25.57
N MET A 288 4.76 7.48 26.81
CA MET A 288 3.40 7.05 27.11
C MET A 288 2.32 8.10 26.79
N THR A 289 2.70 9.35 26.48
CA THR A 289 1.73 10.42 26.21
C THR A 289 1.12 10.32 24.81
N ARG A 290 1.76 9.58 23.90
CA ARG A 290 1.37 9.44 22.49
C ARG A 290 1.70 8.02 22.03
N PRO A 291 0.97 7.01 22.54
CA PRO A 291 1.24 5.62 22.21
C PRO A 291 1.02 5.35 20.72
N ASP A 292 1.86 4.50 20.13
CA ASP A 292 1.58 3.88 18.83
C ASP A 292 0.83 2.56 18.99
N GLY A 293 0.97 1.95 20.16
CA GLY A 293 0.49 0.60 20.44
C GLY A 293 1.35 -0.46 19.75
N LYS A 294 1.18 -1.70 20.18
CA LYS A 294 1.76 -2.86 19.49
C LYS A 294 0.94 -3.12 18.24
N VAL A 295 1.34 -2.55 17.10
CA VAL A 295 0.53 -2.56 15.86
C VAL A 295 0.20 -3.97 15.37
N TRP A 296 1.03 -4.98 15.65
CA TRP A 296 0.70 -6.38 15.37
C TRP A 296 -0.52 -6.89 16.14
N ASN A 297 -0.94 -6.22 17.20
CA ASN A 297 -2.16 -6.53 17.95
C ASN A 297 -3.39 -5.75 17.49
N HIS A 298 -3.21 -4.83 16.54
CA HIS A 298 -4.28 -4.04 15.91
C HIS A 298 -4.80 -4.66 14.61
N ILE A 299 -4.40 -5.90 14.31
CA ILE A 299 -4.81 -6.66 13.12
C ILE A 299 -5.24 -8.09 13.48
N THR A 300 -6.08 -8.68 12.65
CA THR A 300 -6.61 -10.02 12.83
C THR A 300 -5.76 -11.03 12.05
N TRP A 301 -4.94 -11.80 12.77
CA TRP A 301 -3.97 -12.72 12.19
C TRP A 301 -3.37 -13.69 13.22
N ALA A 302 -2.75 -14.76 12.76
CA ALA A 302 -2.25 -15.85 13.60
C ALA A 302 -1.11 -15.47 14.58
N TYR A 303 -0.46 -14.33 14.37
CA TYR A 303 0.72 -13.92 15.15
C TYR A 303 0.42 -12.86 16.20
N ARG A 304 -0.86 -12.63 16.51
CA ARG A 304 -1.30 -11.75 17.59
C ARG A 304 -0.88 -12.30 18.95
N ASP A 305 -0.60 -11.41 19.90
CA ASP A 305 -0.36 -11.81 21.29
C ASP A 305 -1.65 -12.43 21.88
N ALA A 306 -1.50 -13.43 22.74
CA ALA A 306 -2.63 -14.07 23.43
C ALA A 306 -3.35 -13.09 24.38
N GLU A 307 -2.59 -12.19 25.01
CA GLU A 307 -3.09 -11.09 25.84
C GLU A 307 -2.68 -9.74 25.22
N PRO A 308 -3.47 -9.21 24.27
CA PRO A 308 -3.25 -7.89 23.71
C PRO A 308 -3.35 -6.81 24.79
N GLY A 309 -2.37 -5.90 24.87
CA GLY A 309 -2.42 -4.73 25.75
C GLY A 309 -1.47 -4.74 26.95
N ARG A 310 -0.55 -5.71 27.06
CA ARG A 310 0.57 -5.58 28.01
C ARG A 310 1.63 -4.63 27.43
N PRO A 311 1.86 -3.44 28.00
CA PRO A 311 2.84 -2.50 27.47
C PRO A 311 4.25 -3.03 27.68
N THR A 312 5.10 -2.91 26.66
CA THR A 312 6.53 -3.18 26.78
C THR A 312 7.23 -1.87 27.10
N LEU A 313 7.67 -1.68 28.34
CA LEU A 313 8.17 -0.37 28.81
C LEU A 313 9.69 -0.19 28.68
N THR A 314 10.39 -1.18 28.14
CA THR A 314 11.84 -1.12 27.97
C THR A 314 12.25 -1.77 26.66
N LEU A 315 13.17 -1.10 25.95
CA LEU A 315 13.78 -1.65 24.75
C LEU A 315 14.58 -2.93 25.05
N ALA A 316 15.02 -3.15 26.28
CA ALA A 316 15.73 -4.37 26.70
C ALA A 316 14.81 -5.59 26.95
N ALA A 317 13.49 -5.44 26.83
CA ALA A 317 12.55 -6.53 27.11
C ALA A 317 12.81 -7.75 26.21
N PRO A 318 12.53 -8.98 26.70
CA PRO A 318 12.50 -10.17 25.85
C PRO A 318 11.48 -10.03 24.72
N GLN A 319 11.81 -10.58 23.56
CA GLN A 319 11.00 -10.54 22.34
C GLN A 319 10.39 -11.93 22.11
N GLU A 320 9.32 -12.23 22.83
CA GLU A 320 8.71 -13.56 22.94
C GLU A 320 7.30 -13.62 22.34
N GLY A 321 6.93 -14.79 21.82
CA GLY A 321 5.59 -15.05 21.31
C GLY A 321 5.49 -15.11 19.79
N PRO A 322 4.28 -15.39 19.26
CA PRO A 322 4.08 -15.75 17.86
C PRO A 322 4.59 -14.72 16.85
N PHE A 323 4.43 -13.43 17.12
CA PHE A 323 4.96 -12.36 16.27
C PHE A 323 6.48 -12.43 16.15
N TRP A 324 7.18 -12.60 17.27
CA TRP A 324 8.63 -12.62 17.29
C TRP A 324 9.22 -13.91 16.72
N ASP A 325 8.53 -15.04 16.88
CA ASP A 325 8.90 -16.30 16.25
C ASP A 325 8.76 -16.22 14.73
N ARG A 326 7.71 -15.55 14.24
CA ARG A 326 7.58 -15.20 12.82
C ARG A 326 8.72 -14.30 12.36
N GLU A 327 9.04 -13.25 13.12
CA GLU A 327 10.12 -12.32 12.80
C GLU A 327 11.47 -13.02 12.66
N ARG A 328 11.79 -13.94 13.56
CA ARG A 328 13.03 -14.72 13.49
C ARG A 328 13.01 -15.84 12.44
N GLY A 329 11.87 -16.06 11.79
CA GLY A 329 11.68 -17.12 10.82
C GLY A 329 12.50 -16.90 9.54
N PRO A 330 12.90 -17.99 8.84
CA PRO A 330 13.73 -17.89 7.64
C PRO A 330 13.06 -17.13 6.49
N PHE A 331 11.73 -17.04 6.49
CA PHE A 331 10.97 -16.32 5.47
C PHE A 331 11.11 -14.80 5.59
N GLU A 332 11.22 -14.26 6.81
CA GLU A 332 11.43 -12.83 7.03
C GLU A 332 12.84 -12.42 6.62
N SER A 333 13.84 -13.25 6.91
CA SER A 333 15.20 -13.04 6.41
C SER A 333 15.24 -13.01 4.88
N ARG A 334 14.54 -13.92 4.18
CA ARG A 334 14.47 -13.90 2.72
C ARG A 334 13.75 -12.67 2.17
N ARG A 335 12.66 -12.24 2.82
CA ARG A 335 11.90 -11.04 2.41
C ARG A 335 12.67 -9.75 2.62
N ARG A 336 13.48 -9.61 3.67
CA ARG A 336 14.03 -8.32 4.13
C ARG A 336 15.55 -8.23 4.27
N ALA A 337 16.28 -9.34 4.28
CA ALA A 337 17.74 -9.35 4.40
C ALA A 337 18.43 -9.68 3.06
N GLY A 338 19.56 -9.02 2.77
CA GLY A 338 20.34 -9.28 1.57
C GLY A 338 19.53 -9.13 0.28
N GLY A 339 19.58 -10.13 -0.60
CA GLY A 339 18.86 -10.13 -1.88
C GLY A 339 19.64 -9.47 -3.03
N PRO A 340 19.05 -9.42 -4.25
CA PRO A 340 19.71 -8.88 -5.45
C PRO A 340 20.18 -7.43 -5.32
N GLU A 341 19.50 -6.61 -4.51
CA GLU A 341 19.86 -5.21 -4.26
C GLU A 341 20.91 -5.06 -3.13
N GLY A 342 21.39 -6.17 -2.56
CA GLY A 342 22.37 -6.21 -1.46
C GLY A 342 21.81 -5.86 -0.07
N LEU A 343 20.52 -5.52 0.01
CA LEU A 343 19.75 -5.26 1.23
C LEU A 343 18.24 -5.35 0.93
N GLY A 344 17.40 -5.46 1.97
CA GLY A 344 15.94 -5.40 1.80
C GLY A 344 15.30 -6.63 1.16
N GLY A 345 16.07 -7.66 0.82
CA GLY A 345 15.60 -8.98 0.37
C GLY A 345 14.74 -8.94 -0.89
N ASP A 346 13.87 -9.93 -1.03
CA ASP A 346 12.93 -10.01 -2.15
C ASP A 346 11.92 -8.85 -2.17
N ASN A 347 11.63 -8.21 -1.04
CA ASN A 347 10.74 -7.04 -0.99
C ASN A 347 11.35 -5.85 -1.73
N LEU A 348 12.60 -5.51 -1.42
CA LEU A 348 13.27 -4.40 -2.08
C LEU A 348 13.53 -4.69 -3.56
N TYR A 349 13.96 -5.92 -3.88
CA TYR A 349 14.13 -6.35 -5.27
C TYR A 349 12.83 -6.21 -6.07
N ALA A 350 11.71 -6.73 -5.55
CA ALA A 350 10.42 -6.60 -6.21
C ALA A 350 10.06 -5.13 -6.44
N GLY A 351 10.24 -4.27 -5.42
CA GLY A 351 10.01 -2.83 -5.56
C GLY A 351 10.85 -2.17 -6.66
N GLN A 352 12.17 -2.40 -6.65
CA GLN A 352 13.08 -1.84 -7.65
C GLN A 352 12.79 -2.34 -9.06
N GLU A 353 12.54 -3.64 -9.20
CA GLU A 353 12.24 -4.25 -10.51
C GLU A 353 10.96 -3.66 -11.13
N LEU A 354 9.89 -3.49 -10.35
CA LEU A 354 8.67 -2.84 -10.82
C LEU A 354 8.93 -1.40 -11.29
N LEU A 355 9.76 -0.63 -10.57
CA LEU A 355 10.09 0.74 -10.94
C LEU A 355 11.01 0.82 -12.17
N ARG A 356 11.96 -0.12 -12.33
CA ARG A 356 12.78 -0.25 -13.55
C ARG A 356 11.89 -0.48 -14.77
N HIS A 357 10.91 -1.38 -14.67
CA HIS A 357 9.95 -1.60 -15.77
C HIS A 357 9.05 -0.39 -16.03
N ALA A 358 8.51 0.27 -14.99
CA ALA A 358 7.73 1.51 -15.14
C ALA A 358 8.54 2.60 -15.87
N ARG A 359 9.80 2.80 -15.45
CA ARG A 359 10.71 3.76 -16.06
C ARG A 359 11.07 3.40 -17.50
N LEU A 360 11.30 2.12 -17.80
CA LEU A 360 11.57 1.65 -19.16
C LEU A 360 10.40 1.89 -20.10
N SER A 361 9.17 1.60 -19.64
CA SER A 361 7.93 1.85 -20.40
C SER A 361 7.81 3.34 -20.77
N LEU A 362 7.99 4.22 -19.78
CA LEU A 362 8.00 5.67 -20.02
C LEU A 362 9.11 6.08 -21.00
N ALA A 363 10.32 5.55 -20.85
CA ALA A 363 11.45 5.88 -21.72
C ALA A 363 11.20 5.57 -23.19
N ARG A 364 10.47 4.49 -23.48
CA ARG A 364 10.20 4.07 -24.85
C ARG A 364 9.15 4.94 -25.53
N ALA A 365 8.12 5.38 -24.80
CA ALA A 365 7.02 6.13 -25.38
C ALA A 365 7.21 7.66 -25.32
N VAL A 366 7.79 8.20 -24.24
CA VAL A 366 7.90 9.65 -24.02
C VAL A 366 8.94 10.29 -24.95
N THR A 367 9.81 9.50 -25.56
CA THR A 367 10.90 10.00 -26.41
C THR A 367 10.50 10.18 -27.87
N SER A 368 9.28 9.77 -28.22
CA SER A 368 8.64 9.96 -29.52
C SER A 368 7.50 10.97 -29.51
N THR A 369 7.26 11.68 -28.40
CA THR A 369 6.12 12.60 -28.25
C THR A 369 6.57 14.00 -27.84
N ALA A 370 5.98 15.03 -28.46
CA ALA A 370 6.19 16.42 -28.05
C ALA A 370 5.70 16.62 -26.60
N LEU A 371 6.53 17.27 -25.77
CA LEU A 371 6.24 17.54 -24.38
C LEU A 371 5.93 19.03 -24.14
N PRO A 372 5.07 19.36 -23.16
CA PRO A 372 4.72 20.75 -22.90
C PRO A 372 5.93 21.54 -22.39
N SER A 373 6.32 22.57 -23.16
CA SER A 373 7.51 23.38 -22.87
C SER A 373 7.41 24.19 -21.57
N ASP A 374 6.19 24.45 -21.09
CA ASP A 374 5.90 25.08 -19.80
C ASP A 374 6.21 24.16 -18.60
N VAL A 375 6.20 22.84 -18.80
CA VAL A 375 6.49 21.84 -17.76
C VAL A 375 7.94 21.35 -17.84
N PHE A 376 8.43 21.14 -19.06
CA PHE A 376 9.73 20.50 -19.30
C PHE A 376 10.83 21.48 -19.74
N GLY A 377 10.49 22.72 -20.10
CA GLY A 377 11.39 23.74 -20.64
C GLY A 377 11.40 23.76 -22.17
N ARG A 378 12.11 24.74 -22.78
CA ARG A 378 12.35 24.79 -24.23
C ARG A 378 13.69 24.13 -24.55
N GLY A 379 13.73 23.33 -25.63
CA GLY A 379 14.96 22.70 -26.15
C GLY A 379 14.86 21.17 -26.24
N PRO A 380 15.86 20.51 -26.85
CA PRO A 380 15.90 19.06 -26.93
C PRO A 380 16.05 18.48 -25.52
N HIS A 381 15.02 17.78 -25.05
CA HIS A 381 15.13 17.07 -23.78
C HIS A 381 15.80 15.72 -24.00
N SER A 382 16.89 15.46 -23.27
CA SER A 382 17.45 14.11 -23.24
C SER A 382 16.41 13.14 -22.67
N ARG A 383 16.42 11.88 -23.15
CA ARG A 383 15.53 10.83 -22.64
C ARG A 383 15.62 10.71 -21.11
N VAL A 384 16.81 10.90 -20.55
CA VAL A 384 17.08 10.73 -19.11
C VAL A 384 16.55 11.88 -18.27
N THR A 385 16.68 13.13 -18.73
CA THR A 385 16.32 14.32 -17.94
C THR A 385 14.81 14.56 -17.87
N THR A 386 14.07 14.09 -18.87
CA THR A 386 12.61 14.16 -18.93
C THR A 386 11.94 13.22 -17.93
N LEU A 387 12.44 11.98 -17.85
CA LEU A 387 11.79 10.91 -17.11
C LEU A 387 11.96 11.10 -15.62
N THR A 388 10.93 10.75 -14.86
CA THR A 388 11.04 10.57 -13.41
C THR A 388 12.20 9.59 -13.12
N PRO A 389 13.23 10.00 -12.37
CA PRO A 389 14.41 9.18 -12.14
C PRO A 389 14.06 8.02 -11.21
N LEU A 390 14.78 6.91 -11.33
CA LEU A 390 14.80 5.90 -10.28
C LEU A 390 15.72 6.41 -9.18
N SER A 391 15.15 6.76 -8.04
CA SER A 391 15.88 7.29 -6.90
C SER A 391 16.33 6.15 -5.99
N ARG A 392 17.28 6.46 -5.09
CA ARG A 392 17.72 5.50 -4.07
C ARG A 392 16.52 4.93 -3.30
N PRO A 393 16.51 3.63 -2.95
CA PRO A 393 15.46 3.11 -2.12
C PRO A 393 15.44 3.76 -0.73
N LEU A 394 14.24 3.80 -0.17
CA LEU A 394 13.95 4.45 1.09
C LEU A 394 13.62 3.41 2.16
N CYS A 395 14.16 3.60 3.36
CA CYS A 395 14.01 2.68 4.47
C CYS A 395 13.12 3.29 5.56
N ALA A 396 12.12 2.54 6.03
CA ALA A 396 11.24 2.94 7.14
C ALA A 396 10.60 1.71 7.82
N ALA A 397 10.04 1.88 9.01
CA ALA A 397 9.29 0.85 9.73
C ALA A 397 7.77 0.95 9.46
N TRP A 398 7.38 0.86 8.18
CA TRP A 398 5.97 1.01 7.79
C TRP A 398 5.18 -0.29 7.97
N THR A 399 3.90 -0.11 8.30
CA THR A 399 2.98 -1.18 8.69
C THR A 399 2.86 -2.30 7.67
N LEU A 400 2.69 -2.00 6.37
CA LEU A 400 2.41 -3.05 5.37
C LEU A 400 3.56 -4.05 5.20
N PRO A 401 4.80 -3.64 4.84
CA PRO A 401 5.87 -4.62 4.63
C PRO A 401 6.31 -5.32 5.92
N LEU A 402 5.91 -4.79 7.08
CA LEU A 402 6.17 -5.40 8.37
C LEU A 402 5.10 -6.42 8.78
N TYR A 403 3.82 -6.18 8.54
CA TYR A 403 2.75 -7.01 9.12
C TYR A 403 2.05 -7.94 8.13
N VAL A 404 2.58 -8.10 6.91
CA VAL A 404 2.07 -9.07 5.93
C VAL A 404 3.13 -10.12 5.59
N ASN A 405 2.69 -11.34 5.29
CA ASN A 405 3.60 -12.47 5.03
C ASN A 405 3.98 -12.65 3.55
N SER A 406 3.48 -11.77 2.68
CA SER A 406 3.71 -11.77 1.23
C SER A 406 4.96 -10.99 0.85
N VAL A 407 5.52 -11.28 -0.33
CA VAL A 407 6.53 -10.38 -0.91
C VAL A 407 5.85 -9.04 -1.17
N THR A 408 6.43 -7.96 -0.66
CA THR A 408 5.81 -6.63 -0.68
C THR A 408 6.66 -5.67 -1.50
N ALA A 409 6.10 -5.15 -2.59
CA ALA A 409 6.65 -4.05 -3.37
C ALA A 409 5.93 -2.76 -2.96
N TYR A 410 6.57 -1.97 -2.10
CA TYR A 410 6.05 -0.67 -1.69
C TYR A 410 6.66 0.43 -2.57
N LEU A 411 5.84 1.14 -3.33
CA LEU A 411 6.28 2.06 -4.35
C LEU A 411 5.79 3.49 -4.09
N GLU A 412 6.70 4.44 -4.22
CA GLU A 412 6.39 5.84 -4.48
C GLU A 412 6.66 6.09 -5.97
N LEU A 413 5.62 6.36 -6.78
CA LEU A 413 5.78 6.46 -8.24
C LEU A 413 6.32 7.82 -8.73
N GLY A 414 6.40 8.80 -7.85
CA GLY A 414 6.81 10.17 -8.19
C GLY A 414 6.33 11.15 -7.14
N TYR A 415 6.76 12.41 -7.27
CA TYR A 415 6.39 13.48 -6.35
C TYR A 415 5.20 14.29 -6.89
N LEU A 416 4.09 14.32 -6.15
CA LEU A 416 2.94 15.16 -6.47
C LEU A 416 3.30 16.65 -6.45
N SER A 417 4.18 17.08 -5.55
CA SER A 417 4.63 18.48 -5.47
C SER A 417 5.50 18.89 -6.67
N ASN A 418 6.13 17.93 -7.36
CA ASN A 418 6.95 18.18 -8.55
C ASN A 418 6.11 18.27 -9.83
N ALA A 419 6.28 19.33 -10.61
CA ALA A 419 5.47 19.55 -11.81
C ALA A 419 5.67 18.49 -12.91
N ARG A 420 6.89 17.99 -13.09
CA ARG A 420 7.21 17.01 -14.15
C ARG A 420 6.68 15.63 -13.79
N ASP A 421 6.97 15.15 -12.59
CA ASP A 421 6.48 13.85 -12.10
C ASP A 421 4.95 13.85 -12.09
N ARG A 422 4.32 14.89 -11.52
CA ARG A 422 2.86 15.04 -11.52
C ARG A 422 2.28 15.04 -12.93
N TRP A 423 2.89 15.75 -13.88
CA TRP A 423 2.41 15.76 -15.26
C TRP A 423 2.47 14.35 -15.88
N LEU A 424 3.58 13.62 -15.70
CA LEU A 424 3.72 12.25 -16.20
C LEU A 424 2.68 11.32 -15.57
N LEU A 425 2.50 11.37 -14.25
CA LEU A 425 1.52 10.52 -13.56
C LEU A 425 0.09 10.78 -14.03
N MET A 426 -0.29 12.05 -14.25
CA MET A 426 -1.63 12.42 -14.68
C MET A 426 -1.90 12.14 -16.16
N ASN A 427 -0.91 12.37 -17.03
CA ASN A 427 -1.10 12.38 -18.49
C ASN A 427 -0.50 11.16 -19.20
N ARG A 428 0.33 10.38 -18.50
CA ARG A 428 1.02 9.19 -19.00
C ARG A 428 0.93 8.02 -18.00
N GLY A 429 -0.10 8.03 -17.15
CA GLY A 429 -0.33 6.99 -16.14
C GLY A 429 -0.54 5.59 -16.72
N ASP A 430 -1.01 5.50 -17.96
CA ASP A 430 -1.07 4.27 -18.76
C ASP A 430 0.32 3.63 -18.92
N LEU A 431 1.36 4.42 -19.19
CA LEU A 431 2.73 3.90 -19.35
C LEU A 431 3.31 3.37 -18.04
N TYR A 432 3.03 4.03 -16.91
CA TYR A 432 3.37 3.50 -15.58
C TYR A 432 2.69 2.14 -15.39
N VAL A 433 1.39 2.06 -15.68
CA VAL A 433 0.60 0.84 -15.51
C VAL A 433 1.09 -0.31 -16.40
N GLU A 434 1.40 -0.06 -17.67
CA GLU A 434 1.98 -1.07 -18.58
C GLU A 434 3.33 -1.58 -18.07
N GLY A 435 4.20 -0.67 -17.61
CA GLY A 435 5.48 -1.06 -17.03
C GLY A 435 5.31 -1.86 -15.73
N LEU A 436 4.43 -1.45 -14.82
CA LEU A 436 4.15 -2.21 -13.60
C LEU A 436 3.59 -3.60 -13.92
N ALA A 437 2.69 -3.74 -14.90
CA ALA A 437 2.17 -5.04 -15.33
C ALA A 437 3.25 -5.95 -15.91
N ALA A 438 4.14 -5.39 -16.75
CA ALA A 438 5.29 -6.11 -17.28
C ALA A 438 6.27 -6.52 -16.18
N GLY A 439 6.48 -5.66 -15.18
CA GLY A 439 7.31 -5.98 -14.02
C GLY A 439 6.71 -7.07 -13.14
N ILE A 440 5.40 -7.08 -12.91
CA ILE A 440 4.72 -8.17 -12.18
C ILE A 440 4.89 -9.49 -12.93
N TYR A 441 4.74 -9.47 -14.26
CA TYR A 441 5.03 -10.63 -15.11
C TYR A 441 6.50 -11.08 -14.98
N SER A 442 7.45 -10.13 -15.01
CA SER A 442 8.89 -10.39 -14.79
C SER A 442 9.15 -11.10 -13.47
N LEU A 443 8.55 -10.63 -12.37
CA LEU A 443 8.68 -11.27 -11.06
C LEU A 443 8.08 -12.70 -11.06
N ALA A 444 7.09 -12.98 -11.90
CA ALA A 444 6.46 -14.29 -11.98
C ALA A 444 7.24 -15.28 -12.86
N ALA A 445 7.71 -14.86 -14.03
CA ALA A 445 8.26 -15.77 -15.05
C ALA A 445 9.66 -15.39 -15.56
N GLY A 446 10.20 -14.26 -15.12
CA GLY A 446 11.35 -13.62 -15.71
C GLY A 446 10.97 -12.88 -17.00
N LEU A 447 11.58 -11.73 -17.23
CA LEU A 447 11.37 -10.96 -18.45
C LEU A 447 12.59 -10.07 -18.73
N GLU A 448 13.42 -10.50 -19.66
CA GLU A 448 14.51 -9.68 -20.16
C GLU A 448 14.00 -8.73 -21.25
N LEU A 449 14.19 -7.43 -21.02
CA LEU A 449 13.84 -6.40 -22.00
C LEU A 449 15.09 -5.64 -22.43
N PRO A 450 15.21 -5.28 -23.72
CA PRO A 450 16.34 -4.48 -24.16
C PRO A 450 16.32 -3.11 -23.46
N GLY A 451 17.50 -2.72 -22.95
CA GLY A 451 17.70 -1.45 -22.28
C GLY A 451 17.52 -0.25 -23.23
N VAL A 452 17.34 0.93 -22.63
CA VAL A 452 17.34 2.20 -23.34
C VAL A 452 18.57 2.99 -22.87
N PRO A 453 19.38 3.59 -23.77
CA PRO A 453 20.57 4.33 -23.36
C PRO A 453 20.27 5.38 -22.27
N GLY A 454 21.08 5.34 -21.20
CA GLY A 454 20.94 6.24 -20.04
C GLY A 454 19.86 5.85 -19.03
N ILE A 455 19.16 4.73 -19.24
CA ILE A 455 18.17 4.16 -18.33
C ILE A 455 18.67 2.79 -17.88
N GLU A 456 18.66 2.56 -16.58
CA GLU A 456 18.95 1.25 -16.01
C GLU A 456 17.91 0.23 -16.51
N PRO A 457 18.34 -0.88 -17.15
CA PRO A 457 17.41 -1.90 -17.60
C PRO A 457 16.83 -2.69 -16.40
N PRO A 458 15.62 -3.26 -16.53
CA PRO A 458 15.15 -4.27 -15.59
C PRO A 458 16.11 -5.45 -15.49
N VAL A 459 16.16 -6.08 -14.31
CA VAL A 459 17.03 -7.23 -14.05
C VAL A 459 16.45 -8.50 -14.70
N GLY A 460 15.13 -8.63 -14.74
CA GLY A 460 14.44 -9.72 -15.42
C GLY A 460 14.40 -11.04 -14.64
N LYS A 461 14.84 -11.08 -13.37
CA LYS A 461 14.89 -12.32 -12.57
C LYS A 461 13.56 -12.58 -11.86
N PRO A 462 12.99 -13.81 -11.95
CA PRO A 462 11.78 -14.14 -11.23
C PRO A 462 12.01 -14.27 -9.72
N VAL A 463 10.96 -14.01 -8.94
CA VAL A 463 10.89 -14.30 -7.50
C VAL A 463 10.32 -15.69 -7.29
N ALA A 464 10.94 -16.43 -6.36
CA ALA A 464 10.52 -17.77 -5.97
C ALA A 464 9.33 -17.72 -5.00
N PHE A 465 8.16 -17.26 -5.48
CA PHE A 465 6.95 -17.06 -4.66
C PHE A 465 6.50 -18.32 -3.93
N GLU A 466 6.73 -19.50 -4.51
CA GLU A 466 6.42 -20.80 -3.93
C GLU A 466 7.07 -21.04 -2.56
N HIS A 467 8.24 -20.44 -2.29
CA HIS A 467 8.88 -20.52 -0.98
C HIS A 467 8.06 -19.85 0.13
N TYR A 468 7.22 -18.87 -0.20
CA TYR A 468 6.47 -18.09 0.78
C TYR A 468 5.05 -18.64 1.03
N ARG A 469 4.46 -19.35 0.07
CA ARG A 469 3.04 -19.76 0.12
C ARG A 469 2.60 -20.46 1.41
N PRO A 470 3.36 -21.43 1.96
CA PRO A 470 2.98 -22.06 3.23
C PRO A 470 2.93 -21.05 4.38
N HIS A 471 3.89 -20.13 4.43
CA HIS A 471 4.00 -19.09 5.45
C HIS A 471 2.94 -17.99 5.29
N VAL A 472 2.58 -17.62 4.06
CA VAL A 472 1.47 -16.70 3.78
C VAL A 472 0.14 -17.31 4.26
N ALA A 473 -0.12 -18.57 3.91
CA ALA A 473 -1.33 -19.26 4.33
C ALA A 473 -1.42 -19.47 5.86
N ALA A 474 -0.28 -19.68 6.53
CA ALA A 474 -0.20 -19.81 7.98
C ALA A 474 -0.55 -18.51 8.74
N ALA A 475 -0.43 -17.34 8.08
CA ALA A 475 -0.74 -16.05 8.69
C ALA A 475 -2.23 -15.84 8.97
N ARG A 476 -3.08 -16.55 8.22
CA ARG A 476 -4.53 -16.48 8.38
C ARG A 476 -4.91 -16.90 9.79
N TRP A 477 -5.77 -16.11 10.42
CA TRP A 477 -6.34 -16.49 11.69
C TRP A 477 -7.16 -17.78 11.53
N LYS A 478 -6.73 -18.87 12.19
CA LYS A 478 -7.42 -20.17 12.20
C LYS A 478 -8.25 -20.41 13.48
N GLY A 479 -8.27 -19.45 14.40
CA GLY A 479 -8.93 -19.55 15.70
C GLY A 479 -10.45 -19.38 15.62
N SER A 480 -11.15 -20.27 16.31
CA SER A 480 -12.61 -20.38 16.44
C SER A 480 -13.24 -19.15 17.10
N LYS A 481 -14.08 -18.44 16.34
CA LYS A 481 -14.88 -17.26 16.72
C LYS A 481 -14.04 -16.03 17.18
N PRO A 482 -14.43 -14.81 16.81
CA PRO A 482 -13.91 -13.62 17.47
C PRO A 482 -14.15 -13.73 19.00
N PRO A 483 -13.31 -13.13 19.86
CA PRO A 483 -13.51 -13.14 21.30
C PRO A 483 -14.76 -12.32 21.66
N ILE A 484 -15.93 -12.94 21.56
CA ILE A 484 -17.23 -12.41 21.94
C ILE A 484 -18.10 -13.57 22.45
N VAL A 485 -18.52 -13.43 23.72
CA VAL A 485 -19.69 -14.05 24.34
C VAL A 485 -19.58 -15.54 24.65
N GLU A 486 -19.07 -15.84 25.85
CA GLU A 486 -19.66 -16.88 26.69
C GLU A 486 -20.00 -16.29 28.06
N ARG A 487 -21.27 -15.92 28.21
CA ARG A 487 -22.13 -16.04 29.40
C ARG A 487 -23.39 -15.20 29.22
N LEU A 488 -24.28 -15.64 28.34
CA LEU A 488 -25.71 -15.32 28.47
C LEU A 488 -26.48 -16.55 27.99
N GLY A 489 -26.62 -17.49 28.92
CA GLY A 489 -27.31 -18.74 28.70
C GLY A 489 -27.77 -19.38 30.00
N GLU A 490 -28.12 -18.60 31.02
CA GLU A 490 -28.80 -19.09 32.23
C GLU A 490 -29.37 -17.89 33.01
N LEU A 491 -30.47 -17.31 32.51
CA LEU A 491 -31.48 -16.53 33.25
C LEU A 491 -32.53 -16.06 32.24
N GLY A 492 -33.39 -17.00 31.84
CA GLY A 492 -34.41 -16.74 30.82
C GLY A 492 -35.39 -17.88 30.63
N LYS A 493 -35.67 -18.66 31.69
CA LYS A 493 -36.89 -19.48 31.77
C LYS A 493 -37.71 -18.97 32.94
N LYS A 494 -38.60 -18.02 32.66
CA LYS A 494 -39.92 -17.89 33.28
C LYS A 494 -40.65 -16.69 32.67
N THR A 495 -41.37 -16.94 31.59
CA THR A 495 -42.59 -16.20 31.30
C THR A 495 -43.67 -17.21 30.93
N GLU A 496 -44.75 -17.15 31.71
CA GLU A 496 -46.16 -17.31 31.34
C GLU A 496 -46.99 -18.40 32.04
N GLY A 497 -48.18 -17.95 32.44
CA GLY A 497 -49.21 -18.65 33.23
C GLY A 497 -49.41 -17.91 34.56
N GLY A 498 -50.20 -16.84 34.68
CA GLY A 498 -51.50 -16.58 34.08
C GLY A 498 -52.60 -16.84 35.12
N ARG A 499 -53.11 -15.79 35.79
CA ARG A 499 -54.55 -15.56 36.12
C ARG A 499 -54.75 -14.47 37.17
N ARG A 500 -55.72 -13.61 36.88
CA ARG A 500 -56.37 -12.65 37.78
C ARG A 500 -57.20 -13.34 38.88
N LYS A 501 -57.30 -12.65 40.02
CA LYS A 501 -58.38 -12.52 41.05
C LYS A 501 -57.63 -12.32 42.38
N GLY A 502 -57.69 -11.21 43.09
CA GLY A 502 -58.85 -10.46 43.56
C GLY A 502 -59.00 -10.71 45.07
N VAL A 503 -59.13 -9.61 45.85
CA VAL A 503 -59.85 -9.52 47.15
C VAL A 503 -59.07 -9.85 48.45
N VAL A 504 -58.84 -8.78 49.24
CA VAL A 504 -59.04 -8.60 50.72
C VAL A 504 -58.10 -9.32 51.72
N SER A 505 -57.33 -8.55 52.52
CA SER A 505 -57.61 -8.16 53.93
C SER A 505 -56.33 -7.75 54.70
N SER A 506 -56.45 -6.70 55.51
CA SER A 506 -55.80 -6.42 56.82
C SER A 506 -54.62 -7.30 57.26
N GLN A 507 -53.50 -6.76 57.71
CA GLN A 507 -53.30 -5.98 58.95
C GLN A 507 -51.97 -5.21 58.90
#